data_AF-A0AAN7GS17-F1
#
_entry.id   AF-A0AAN7GS17-F1
#
_cell.length_a   1.000
_cell.length_b   1.000
_cell.length_c   1.000
_cell.angle_alpha   90.00
_cell.angle_beta   90.00
_cell.angle_gamma   90.00
#
_symmetry.space_group_name_H-M   'P 1'
#
loop_
_entity.id
_entity.type
_entity.pdbx_description
1 polymer ?
#
loop_
_entity_poly.entity_id
_entity_poly.type
_entity_poly.pdbx_seq_one_letter_code
_entity_poly.pdbx_strand_id
1 'polypeptide(L)'
;MGQLELPRRLVDIGTTDTPVVKLVERDMIVQEPDTRYTTLSHCWGGGKGILQTTSSTLSARHLSIAWTALPKTVTRHPMTKSLTVCQDNKQDNKQAKKPQEPVNIPYSKPLLQALVTKTFRDAILVARALNVRYIWIDSLCIIQDSLADWADQASKMADIYRGSYLTLAATSAKNSHEGLLFRRSAHPIRREGRNLARLRVHSVKIQAGDVEVQARNQSTSAHIQLRDFANFPVTANAPLLSRAWCFQERMLSSRVVHFHGEEMLWECAEGTQCECGGLQAMAKVEMDSEENIKRTSKMPLKSQVSQVPNALCTRKEGLDTWLKIVNVYSPLFISKESDRLPALAGLARGFEEVLNCRYLAGLWEADISRNLTWYREPADLVRGFQLVRRQEVPSWSWASVALKTTTGQLIAIKSKPRAPVSHYDNLCRRKSHQTSSRHTKRELESTRKLQDADSNSRACLRAISSVSHHGEEFGFL
;
A
#
# COMPACT_ATOMS: atom_id res chain seq x y z
N MET A 1 -19.53 15.61 -4.28
CA MET A 1 -18.31 15.15 -4.97
C MET A 1 -18.75 14.44 -6.23
N GLY A 2 -18.23 14.82 -7.40
CA GLY A 2 -18.57 14.14 -8.66
C GLY A 2 -18.17 12.66 -8.60
N GLN A 3 -18.94 11.80 -9.26
CA GLN A 3 -18.61 10.39 -9.41
C GLN A 3 -17.25 10.31 -10.14
N LEU A 4 -16.24 9.71 -9.51
CA LEU A 4 -14.95 9.47 -10.16
C LEU A 4 -15.22 8.60 -11.39
N GLU A 5 -14.74 9.05 -12.55
CA GLU A 5 -14.94 8.32 -13.79
C GLU A 5 -14.25 6.95 -13.73
N LEU A 6 -14.84 5.95 -14.41
CA LEU A 6 -14.21 4.65 -14.53
C LEU A 6 -12.83 4.74 -15.23
N PRO A 7 -11.88 3.86 -14.87
CA PRO A 7 -10.63 3.71 -15.62
C PRO A 7 -10.90 3.47 -17.10
N ARG A 8 -10.00 3.96 -17.97
CA ARG A 8 -10.11 3.80 -19.42
C ARG A 8 -10.37 2.35 -19.83
N ARG A 9 -9.69 1.40 -19.18
CA ARG A 9 -9.85 -0.04 -19.41
C ARG A 9 -10.05 -0.78 -18.11
N LEU A 10 -10.91 -1.79 -18.17
CA LEU A 10 -11.15 -2.73 -17.08
C LEU A 10 -11.18 -4.15 -17.64
N VAL A 11 -10.87 -5.13 -16.80
CA VAL A 11 -11.13 -6.53 -17.11
C VAL A 11 -12.55 -6.84 -16.65
N ASP A 12 -13.43 -7.13 -17.61
CA ASP A 12 -14.73 -7.74 -17.35
C ASP A 12 -14.50 -9.22 -17.03
N ILE A 13 -14.79 -9.61 -15.79
CA ILE A 13 -14.60 -10.99 -15.35
C ILE A 13 -15.80 -11.88 -15.66
N GLY A 14 -16.81 -11.36 -16.36
CA GLY A 14 -18.01 -12.07 -16.72
C GLY A 14 -18.97 -12.30 -15.55
N THR A 15 -20.13 -12.85 -15.87
CA THR A 15 -21.16 -13.26 -14.91
C THR A 15 -21.21 -14.78 -14.82
N THR A 16 -22.12 -15.31 -13.99
CA THR A 16 -22.39 -16.75 -13.94
C THR A 16 -22.87 -17.28 -15.30
N ASP A 17 -23.66 -16.48 -16.01
CA ASP A 17 -24.27 -16.85 -17.30
C ASP A 17 -23.31 -16.65 -18.47
N THR A 18 -22.48 -15.60 -18.41
CA THR A 18 -21.45 -15.29 -19.42
C THR A 18 -20.08 -15.21 -18.75
N PRO A 19 -19.41 -16.35 -18.46
CA PRO A 19 -18.17 -16.39 -17.68
C PRO A 19 -16.91 -16.04 -18.51
N VAL A 20 -17.07 -15.27 -19.58
CA VAL A 20 -15.98 -14.86 -20.46
C VAL A 20 -15.23 -13.71 -19.80
N VAL A 21 -13.94 -13.92 -19.55
CA VAL A 21 -13.05 -12.86 -19.07
C VAL A 21 -12.49 -12.13 -20.28
N LYS A 22 -12.58 -10.80 -20.32
CA LYS A 22 -12.09 -9.98 -21.43
C LYS A 22 -11.73 -8.56 -20.98
N LEU A 23 -10.90 -7.88 -21.76
CA LEU A 23 -10.63 -6.46 -21.57
C LEU A 23 -11.74 -5.63 -22.22
N VAL A 24 -12.24 -4.61 -21.53
CA VAL A 24 -13.27 -3.70 -22.04
C VAL A 24 -12.80 -2.26 -21.89
N GLU A 25 -13.10 -1.44 -22.88
CA GLU A 25 -12.94 0.02 -22.79
C GLU A 25 -14.13 0.60 -22.03
N ARG A 26 -13.91 1.72 -21.34
CA ARG A 26 -14.90 2.39 -20.48
C ARG A 26 -16.20 2.71 -21.20
N ASP A 27 -16.12 3.14 -22.46
CA ASP A 27 -17.25 3.50 -23.32
C ASP A 27 -18.15 2.30 -23.66
N MET A 28 -17.63 1.08 -23.55
CA MET A 28 -18.38 -0.17 -23.71
C MET A 28 -19.07 -0.63 -22.42
N ILE A 29 -18.81 0.02 -21.29
CA ILE A 29 -19.41 -0.32 -20.00
C ILE A 29 -20.66 0.54 -19.81
N VAL A 30 -21.81 -0.10 -19.68
CA VAL A 30 -23.03 0.57 -19.23
C VAL A 30 -22.82 0.99 -17.78
N GLN A 31 -22.65 2.30 -17.56
CA GLN A 31 -22.42 2.85 -16.22
C GLN A 31 -23.74 3.03 -15.49
N GLU A 32 -24.12 2.00 -14.74
CA GLU A 32 -25.18 2.09 -13.74
C GLU A 32 -24.66 2.78 -12.47
N PRO A 33 -25.52 3.41 -11.65
CA PRO A 33 -25.11 4.14 -10.44
C PRO A 33 -24.27 3.33 -9.45
N ASP A 34 -24.40 2.01 -9.44
CA ASP A 34 -23.68 1.08 -8.57
C ASP A 34 -22.52 0.35 -9.26
N THR A 35 -22.15 0.75 -10.48
CA THR A 35 -21.03 0.16 -11.21
C THR A 35 -19.74 0.29 -10.39
N ARG A 36 -19.21 -0.86 -9.97
CA ARG A 36 -18.01 -0.97 -9.13
C ARG A 36 -16.94 -1.75 -9.85
N TYR A 37 -15.70 -1.43 -9.53
CA TYR A 37 -14.54 -2.23 -9.91
C TYR A 37 -13.59 -2.41 -8.72
N THR A 38 -12.87 -3.52 -8.71
CA THR A 38 -11.74 -3.74 -7.79
C THR A 38 -10.43 -3.42 -8.48
N THR A 39 -9.37 -3.19 -7.71
CA THR A 39 -8.00 -3.11 -8.24
C THR A 39 -7.14 -4.21 -7.64
N LEU A 40 -6.14 -4.70 -8.37
CA LEU A 40 -5.15 -5.65 -7.87
C LEU A 40 -3.82 -4.95 -7.65
N SER A 41 -3.31 -4.98 -6.42
CA SER A 41 -1.94 -4.57 -6.08
C SER A 41 -1.09 -5.81 -5.87
N HIS A 42 -0.05 -6.00 -6.68
CA HIS A 42 0.77 -7.22 -6.64
C HIS A 42 2.23 -7.02 -7.10
N CYS A 43 3.10 -7.95 -6.72
CA CYS A 43 4.44 -8.03 -7.27
C CYS A 43 4.40 -8.75 -8.63
N TRP A 44 4.96 -8.15 -9.68
CA TRP A 44 5.04 -8.82 -10.99
C TRP A 44 6.08 -9.96 -11.01
N GLY A 45 7.12 -9.86 -10.17
CA GLY A 45 8.28 -10.74 -10.21
C GLY A 45 9.24 -10.40 -11.35
N GLY A 46 10.12 -11.34 -11.74
CA GLY A 46 11.14 -11.15 -12.78
C GLY A 46 10.60 -11.14 -14.23
N GLY A 47 9.34 -10.78 -14.45
CA GLY A 47 8.72 -10.58 -15.77
C GLY A 47 8.43 -11.84 -16.60
N LYS A 48 9.09 -12.98 -16.34
CA LYS A 48 8.81 -14.22 -17.09
C LYS A 48 7.43 -14.79 -16.75
N GLY A 49 6.55 -14.89 -17.75
CA GLY A 49 5.27 -15.58 -17.65
C GLY A 49 4.11 -14.78 -17.06
N ILE A 50 4.27 -13.47 -16.82
CA ILE A 50 3.13 -12.61 -16.45
C ILE A 50 2.30 -12.26 -17.68
N LEU A 51 0.99 -12.36 -17.55
CA LEU A 51 0.08 -12.03 -18.64
C LEU A 51 0.02 -10.51 -18.81
N GLN A 52 0.40 -10.04 -19.99
CA GLN A 52 0.44 -8.64 -20.35
C GLN A 52 -0.42 -8.33 -21.57
N THR A 53 -0.87 -7.09 -21.66
CA THR A 53 -1.47 -6.51 -22.86
C THR A 53 -0.41 -5.70 -23.60
N THR A 54 -0.24 -6.02 -24.87
CA THR A 54 0.61 -5.31 -25.84
C THR A 54 -0.28 -4.81 -26.98
N SER A 55 0.23 -3.92 -27.80
CA SER A 55 -0.47 -3.41 -28.98
C SER A 55 -0.90 -4.56 -29.90
N SER A 56 -0.05 -5.59 -30.04
CA SER A 56 -0.34 -6.80 -30.83
C SER A 56 -1.38 -7.75 -30.22
N THR A 57 -1.56 -7.74 -28.89
CA THR A 57 -2.49 -8.64 -28.20
C THR A 57 -3.80 -7.97 -27.82
N LEU A 58 -3.89 -6.64 -27.89
CA LEU A 58 -5.04 -5.85 -27.48
C LEU A 58 -6.36 -6.33 -28.09
N SER A 59 -6.42 -6.49 -29.42
CA SER A 59 -7.62 -6.96 -30.11
C SER A 59 -8.07 -8.34 -29.62
N ALA A 60 -7.12 -9.25 -29.37
CA ALA A 60 -7.43 -10.56 -28.81
C ALA A 60 -7.97 -10.45 -27.37
N ARG A 61 -7.43 -9.55 -26.54
CA ARG A 61 -7.89 -9.31 -25.16
C ARG A 61 -9.33 -8.81 -25.10
N HIS A 62 -9.77 -8.03 -26.09
CA HIS A 62 -11.17 -7.58 -26.17
C HIS A 62 -12.15 -8.70 -26.49
N LEU A 63 -11.71 -9.73 -27.21
CA LEU A 63 -12.54 -10.90 -27.50
C LEU A 63 -12.60 -11.85 -26.31
N SER A 64 -11.42 -12.26 -25.82
CA SER A 64 -11.30 -13.10 -24.63
C SER A 64 -9.88 -13.09 -24.08
N ILE A 65 -9.80 -13.28 -22.77
CA ILE A 65 -8.57 -13.65 -22.10
C ILE A 65 -8.70 -15.14 -21.83
N ALA A 66 -7.87 -15.95 -22.48
CA ALA A 66 -7.87 -17.40 -22.30
C ALA A 66 -7.78 -17.76 -20.82
N TRP A 67 -8.92 -18.19 -20.28
CA TRP A 67 -9.13 -18.36 -18.85
C TRP A 67 -9.78 -19.72 -18.65
N THR A 68 -9.12 -20.64 -17.96
CA THR A 68 -9.74 -21.94 -17.66
C THR A 68 -10.90 -21.71 -16.69
N ALA A 69 -12.02 -22.39 -16.95
CA ALA A 69 -13.27 -22.23 -16.21
C ALA A 69 -13.02 -22.27 -14.69
N LEU A 70 -13.17 -21.11 -14.04
CA LEU A 70 -13.31 -21.04 -12.59
C LEU A 70 -14.55 -21.85 -12.20
N PRO A 71 -14.60 -22.45 -11.00
CA PRO A 71 -15.79 -23.11 -10.50
C PRO A 71 -17.00 -22.17 -10.68
N LYS A 72 -18.08 -22.68 -11.28
CA LYS A 72 -19.36 -21.98 -11.33
C LYS A 72 -19.77 -21.80 -9.87
N THR A 73 -19.61 -20.58 -9.34
CA THR A 73 -19.86 -20.18 -7.95
C THR A 73 -19.00 -20.91 -6.88
N VAL A 74 -18.33 -20.13 -6.02
CA VAL A 74 -18.16 -20.56 -4.63
C VAL A 74 -19.59 -20.55 -4.06
N THR A 75 -20.25 -21.70 -4.10
CA THR A 75 -21.61 -21.87 -3.57
C THR A 75 -21.65 -21.29 -2.16
N ARG A 76 -22.62 -20.40 -1.95
CA ARG A 76 -23.03 -19.85 -0.65
C ARG A 76 -22.91 -20.93 0.42
N HIS A 77 -21.92 -20.84 1.29
CA HIS A 77 -22.21 -21.18 2.67
C HIS A 77 -23.03 -19.99 3.20
N PRO A 78 -24.29 -20.20 3.62
CA PRO A 78 -25.07 -19.12 4.19
C PRO A 78 -24.35 -18.64 5.47
N MET A 79 -23.69 -17.47 5.40
CA MET A 79 -23.34 -16.69 6.59
C MET A 79 -24.59 -16.01 7.13
N THR A 80 -25.60 -16.81 7.44
CA THR A 80 -26.83 -16.43 8.14
C THR A 80 -27.43 -17.72 8.70
N LYS A 81 -26.89 -18.18 9.81
CA LYS A 81 -27.74 -18.75 10.86
C LYS A 81 -27.40 -18.03 12.16
N SER A 82 -28.20 -16.98 12.39
CA SER A 82 -28.48 -16.47 13.72
C SER A 82 -28.99 -17.64 14.58
N LEU A 83 -28.62 -17.60 15.85
CA LEU A 83 -29.11 -18.45 16.93
C LEU A 83 -30.63 -18.66 16.84
N THR A 84 -31.10 -19.91 16.84
CA THR A 84 -32.15 -20.38 17.76
C THR A 84 -32.34 -21.91 17.71
N VAL A 85 -32.19 -22.51 18.90
CA VAL A 85 -33.00 -23.57 19.52
C VAL A 85 -32.94 -25.00 18.96
N CYS A 86 -32.48 -25.88 19.85
CA CYS A 86 -32.56 -27.33 19.85
C CYS A 86 -34.00 -27.83 19.70
N GLN A 87 -34.18 -28.94 18.98
CA GLN A 87 -35.10 -29.99 19.41
C GLN A 87 -34.66 -31.34 18.83
N ASP A 88 -34.74 -32.33 19.71
CA ASP A 88 -34.27 -33.70 19.56
C ASP A 88 -35.01 -34.52 18.50
N ASN A 89 -34.31 -35.60 18.14
CA ASN A 89 -34.78 -36.99 18.16
C ASN A 89 -35.14 -37.72 16.86
N LYS A 90 -34.56 -38.93 16.84
CA LYS A 90 -34.98 -40.22 16.26
C LYS A 90 -34.46 -40.66 14.89
N GLN A 91 -33.75 -41.79 14.99
CA GLN A 91 -33.56 -42.89 14.05
C GLN A 91 -34.65 -42.97 12.95
N ASP A 92 -34.21 -43.23 11.72
CA ASP A 92 -34.65 -44.45 11.04
C ASP A 92 -33.79 -44.80 9.82
N ASN A 93 -33.56 -46.10 9.71
CA ASN A 93 -32.85 -46.83 8.66
C ASN A 93 -33.83 -47.05 7.48
N LYS A 94 -33.42 -46.77 6.23
CA LYS A 94 -33.99 -47.43 5.03
C LYS A 94 -33.19 -47.13 3.75
N GLN A 95 -33.06 -48.19 2.95
CA GLN A 95 -32.37 -48.32 1.67
C GLN A 95 -32.78 -47.27 0.61
N ALA A 96 -31.81 -46.76 -0.15
CA ALA A 96 -32.05 -46.11 -1.44
C ALA A 96 -30.93 -46.40 -2.45
N LYS A 97 -31.37 -46.64 -3.68
CA LYS A 97 -30.71 -47.20 -4.87
C LYS A 97 -29.41 -46.50 -5.32
N LYS A 98 -28.47 -47.31 -5.86
CA LYS A 98 -27.29 -46.87 -6.62
C LYS A 98 -27.68 -45.95 -7.80
N PRO A 99 -27.08 -44.76 -7.95
CA PRO A 99 -27.09 -44.03 -9.21
C PRO A 99 -26.00 -44.55 -10.16
N GLN A 100 -26.36 -44.63 -11.44
CA GLN A 100 -25.52 -45.07 -12.56
C GLN A 100 -24.27 -44.20 -12.74
N GLU A 101 -23.19 -44.84 -13.20
CA GLU A 101 -21.91 -44.21 -13.55
C GLU A 101 -22.08 -43.11 -14.61
N PRO A 102 -21.51 -41.91 -14.43
CA PRO A 102 -21.51 -40.90 -15.47
C PRO A 102 -20.46 -41.24 -16.54
N VAL A 103 -20.91 -41.11 -17.79
CA VAL A 103 -20.18 -41.30 -19.05
C VAL A 103 -18.80 -40.63 -19.03
N ASN A 104 -17.77 -41.42 -19.29
CA ASN A 104 -16.37 -41.02 -19.36
C ASN A 104 -16.10 -40.29 -20.69
N ILE A 105 -16.01 -38.96 -20.66
CA ILE A 105 -15.54 -38.15 -21.80
C ILE A 105 -14.02 -38.02 -21.67
N PRO A 106 -13.22 -38.38 -22.69
CA PRO A 106 -11.76 -38.41 -22.55
C PRO A 106 -11.19 -37.00 -22.38
N TYR A 107 -10.67 -36.72 -21.18
CA TYR A 107 -9.87 -35.53 -20.89
C TYR A 107 -8.56 -35.60 -21.69
N SER A 108 -8.53 -34.90 -22.83
CA SER A 108 -7.29 -34.67 -23.57
C SER A 108 -6.48 -33.53 -22.93
N LYS A 109 -5.43 -33.95 -22.22
CA LYS A 109 -4.15 -33.29 -21.89
C LYS A 109 -4.10 -31.94 -21.13
N PRO A 110 -3.13 -31.78 -20.19
CA PRO A 110 -2.98 -30.64 -19.30
C PRO A 110 -2.00 -29.56 -19.83
N LEU A 111 -2.14 -29.15 -21.10
CA LEU A 111 -1.25 -28.15 -21.74
C LEU A 111 -1.80 -26.72 -21.79
N LEU A 112 -3.03 -26.48 -21.31
CA LEU A 112 -3.72 -25.18 -21.28
C LEU A 112 -3.91 -24.61 -19.86
N GLN A 113 -3.28 -25.18 -18.84
CA GLN A 113 -3.40 -24.75 -17.45
C GLN A 113 -2.59 -23.47 -17.10
N ALA A 114 -1.78 -22.95 -18.03
CA ALA A 114 -0.68 -22.02 -17.75
C ALA A 114 -0.75 -20.63 -18.42
N LEU A 115 -1.91 -20.15 -18.88
CA LEU A 115 -1.99 -18.82 -19.51
C LEU A 115 -2.25 -17.66 -18.53
N VAL A 116 -2.80 -17.96 -17.35
CA VAL A 116 -3.12 -16.93 -16.35
C VAL A 116 -2.44 -17.28 -15.03
N THR A 117 -1.70 -16.31 -14.50
CA THR A 117 -1.03 -16.43 -13.21
C THR A 117 -2.01 -16.66 -12.06
N LYS A 118 -1.56 -17.39 -11.03
CA LYS A 118 -2.41 -17.76 -9.88
C LYS A 118 -2.97 -16.54 -9.13
N THR A 119 -2.20 -15.45 -9.04
CA THR A 119 -2.64 -14.22 -8.36
C THR A 119 -3.81 -13.59 -9.07
N PHE A 120 -3.84 -13.59 -10.41
CA PHE A 120 -4.97 -13.06 -11.15
C PHE A 120 -6.18 -13.96 -10.93
N ARG A 121 -5.96 -15.28 -10.95
CA ARG A 121 -7.00 -16.27 -10.71
C ARG A 121 -7.70 -16.05 -9.38
N ASP A 122 -6.91 -15.95 -8.31
CA ASP A 122 -7.41 -15.72 -6.97
C ASP A 122 -8.09 -14.34 -6.86
N ALA A 123 -7.55 -13.30 -7.49
CA ALA A 123 -8.14 -11.97 -7.49
C ALA A 123 -9.53 -11.96 -8.14
N ILE A 124 -9.71 -12.63 -9.28
CA ILE A 124 -11.02 -12.77 -9.93
C ILE A 124 -11.98 -13.58 -9.06
N LEU A 125 -11.51 -14.67 -8.43
CA LEU A 125 -12.34 -15.45 -7.50
C LEU A 125 -12.86 -14.59 -6.35
N VAL A 126 -11.99 -13.76 -5.75
CA VAL A 126 -12.38 -12.83 -4.68
C VAL A 126 -13.34 -11.77 -5.21
N ALA A 127 -13.07 -11.16 -6.37
CA ALA A 127 -13.95 -10.16 -6.96
C ALA A 127 -15.36 -10.72 -7.25
N ARG A 128 -15.46 -11.92 -7.82
CA ARG A 128 -16.73 -12.63 -8.02
C ARG A 128 -17.44 -12.94 -6.71
N ALA A 129 -16.71 -13.39 -5.68
CA ALA A 129 -17.29 -13.65 -4.37
C ALA A 129 -17.85 -12.38 -3.70
N LEU A 130 -17.29 -11.20 -4.03
CA LEU A 130 -17.78 -9.89 -3.62
C LEU A 130 -18.88 -9.31 -4.52
N ASN A 131 -19.31 -10.06 -5.54
CA ASN A 131 -20.25 -9.62 -6.57
C ASN A 131 -19.79 -8.33 -7.31
N VAL A 132 -18.49 -8.20 -7.56
CA VAL A 132 -17.90 -7.10 -8.33
C VAL A 132 -17.41 -7.64 -9.66
N ARG A 133 -18.01 -7.18 -10.77
CA ARG A 133 -17.78 -7.70 -12.12
C ARG A 133 -16.47 -7.22 -12.76
N TYR A 134 -16.02 -6.01 -12.42
CA TYR A 134 -14.87 -5.40 -13.08
C TYR A 134 -13.65 -5.41 -12.16
N ILE A 135 -12.48 -5.69 -12.72
CA ILE A 135 -11.20 -5.59 -12.02
C ILE A 135 -10.18 -4.86 -12.88
N TRP A 136 -9.42 -3.96 -12.27
CA TRP A 136 -8.27 -3.31 -12.88
C TRP A 136 -6.99 -4.03 -12.46
N ILE A 137 -6.21 -4.46 -13.45
CA ILE A 137 -4.91 -5.11 -13.29
C ILE A 137 -3.94 -4.38 -14.23
N ASP A 138 -2.93 -3.73 -13.68
CA ASP A 138 -1.97 -2.88 -14.39
C ASP A 138 -1.39 -3.53 -15.65
N SER A 139 -0.93 -4.78 -15.55
CA SER A 139 -0.32 -5.52 -16.66
C SER A 139 -1.29 -5.78 -17.82
N LEU A 140 -2.61 -5.76 -17.56
CA LEU A 140 -3.66 -6.03 -18.55
C LEU A 140 -4.36 -4.76 -19.04
N CYS A 141 -4.53 -3.76 -18.17
CA CYS A 141 -5.27 -2.53 -18.48
C CYS A 141 -4.39 -1.44 -19.11
N ILE A 142 -3.06 -1.57 -18.98
CA ILE A 142 -2.07 -0.69 -19.61
C ILE A 142 -1.39 -1.45 -20.75
N ILE A 143 -1.23 -0.79 -21.89
CA ILE A 143 -0.54 -1.33 -23.06
C ILE A 143 0.98 -1.23 -22.83
N GLN A 144 1.63 -2.37 -22.56
CA GLN A 144 2.98 -2.43 -22.00
C GLN A 144 4.09 -1.99 -22.98
N ASP A 145 3.83 -2.06 -24.28
CA ASP A 145 4.74 -1.63 -25.35
C ASP A 145 4.45 -0.20 -25.85
N SER A 146 3.52 0.53 -25.23
CA SER A 146 3.18 1.91 -25.58
C SER A 146 3.57 2.89 -24.48
N LEU A 147 4.61 3.69 -24.73
CA LEU A 147 5.03 4.75 -23.80
C LEU A 147 3.95 5.81 -23.60
N ALA A 148 3.19 6.14 -24.65
CA ALA A 148 2.11 7.11 -24.57
C ALA A 148 0.95 6.60 -23.70
N ASP A 149 0.56 5.33 -23.85
CA ASP A 149 -0.48 4.72 -23.02
C ASP A 149 0.00 4.58 -21.57
N TRP A 150 1.26 4.18 -21.36
CA TRP A 150 1.85 4.12 -20.03
C TRP A 150 1.83 5.49 -19.34
N ALA A 151 2.24 6.57 -20.02
CA ALA A 151 2.25 7.91 -19.44
C ALA A 151 0.83 8.38 -19.08
N ASP A 152 -0.14 8.18 -19.98
CA ASP A 152 -1.56 8.49 -19.72
C ASP A 152 -2.09 7.72 -18.50
N GLN A 153 -1.90 6.40 -18.47
CA GLN A 153 -2.42 5.55 -17.40
C GLN A 153 -1.69 5.79 -16.06
N ALA A 154 -0.37 6.01 -16.08
CA ALA A 154 0.42 6.33 -14.89
C ALA A 154 -0.08 7.62 -14.23
N SER A 155 -0.39 8.65 -15.02
CA SER A 155 -0.93 9.93 -14.51
C SER A 155 -2.30 9.79 -13.84
N LYS A 156 -3.05 8.74 -14.19
CA LYS A 156 -4.40 8.41 -13.68
C LYS A 156 -4.39 7.35 -12.58
N MET A 157 -3.25 6.71 -12.29
CA MET A 157 -3.20 5.64 -11.27
C MET A 157 -3.75 6.09 -9.92
N ALA A 158 -3.51 7.34 -9.55
CA ALA A 158 -4.06 7.92 -8.33
C ALA A 158 -5.59 7.79 -8.26
N ASP A 159 -6.26 8.22 -9.32
CA ASP A 159 -7.72 8.21 -9.43
C ASP A 159 -8.27 6.77 -9.58
N ILE A 160 -7.56 5.91 -10.31
CA ILE A 160 -7.92 4.49 -10.49
C ILE A 160 -7.97 3.77 -9.14
N TYR A 161 -6.97 3.94 -8.28
CA TYR A 161 -6.97 3.29 -6.97
C TYR A 161 -7.94 3.97 -6.00
N ARG A 162 -8.00 5.32 -6.01
CA ARG A 162 -8.94 6.10 -5.18
C ARG A 162 -10.41 5.77 -5.48
N GLY A 163 -10.77 5.64 -6.75
CA GLY A 163 -12.13 5.32 -7.22
C GLY A 163 -12.52 3.85 -7.10
N SER A 164 -11.57 2.96 -6.80
CA SER A 164 -11.86 1.53 -6.67
C SER A 164 -12.78 1.23 -5.48
N TYR A 165 -13.67 0.26 -5.65
CA TYR A 165 -14.52 -0.23 -4.57
C TYR A 165 -13.69 -0.89 -3.46
N LEU A 166 -12.69 -1.67 -3.88
CA LEU A 166 -11.76 -2.38 -3.01
C LEU A 166 -10.48 -2.72 -3.78
N THR A 167 -9.34 -2.49 -3.13
CA THR A 167 -8.04 -3.00 -3.61
C THR A 167 -7.71 -4.33 -2.95
N LEU A 168 -7.44 -5.33 -3.78
CA LEU A 168 -6.94 -6.63 -3.37
C LEU A 168 -5.42 -6.58 -3.36
N ALA A 169 -4.80 -6.59 -2.19
CA ALA A 169 -3.36 -6.53 -2.04
C ALA A 169 -2.77 -7.92 -1.83
N ALA A 170 -1.95 -8.38 -2.77
CA ALA A 170 -1.21 -9.65 -2.71
C ALA A 170 0.00 -9.53 -1.77
N THR A 171 -0.23 -9.14 -0.52
CA THR A 171 0.79 -8.64 0.41
C THR A 171 1.98 -9.60 0.53
N SER A 172 1.72 -10.90 0.70
CA SER A 172 2.78 -11.91 0.87
C SER A 172 3.29 -12.53 -0.42
N ALA A 173 2.65 -12.26 -1.56
CA ALA A 173 3.02 -12.83 -2.85
C ALA A 173 4.25 -12.12 -3.43
N LYS A 174 5.35 -12.86 -3.64
CA LYS A 174 6.59 -12.30 -4.22
C LYS A 174 6.50 -12.06 -5.73
N ASN A 175 5.59 -12.75 -6.38
CA ASN A 175 5.33 -12.64 -7.82
C ASN A 175 3.90 -13.11 -8.14
N SER A 176 3.47 -12.90 -9.37
CA SER A 176 2.09 -13.20 -9.80
C SER A 176 1.72 -14.70 -9.75
N HIS A 177 2.66 -15.64 -9.58
CA HIS A 177 2.38 -17.08 -9.54
C HIS A 177 2.08 -17.62 -8.13
N GLU A 178 2.32 -16.86 -7.06
CA GLU A 178 2.13 -17.37 -5.68
C GLU A 178 0.65 -17.41 -5.25
N GLY A 179 -0.18 -16.49 -5.76
CA GLY A 179 -1.61 -16.39 -5.44
C GLY A 179 -1.91 -15.49 -4.25
N LEU A 180 -3.21 -15.30 -3.98
CA LEU A 180 -3.73 -14.62 -2.79
C LEU A 180 -4.22 -15.63 -1.74
N LEU A 181 -4.78 -16.76 -2.20
CA LEU A 181 -5.49 -17.74 -1.37
C LEU A 181 -4.58 -18.94 -1.04
N PHE A 182 -3.37 -18.67 -0.56
CA PHE A 182 -2.42 -19.70 -0.13
C PHE A 182 -2.75 -20.22 1.29
N ARG A 183 -2.19 -21.39 1.61
CA ARG A 183 -2.30 -21.98 2.95
C ARG A 183 -1.52 -21.12 3.96
N ARG A 184 -2.22 -20.61 4.98
CA ARG A 184 -1.64 -19.69 5.98
C ARG A 184 -0.56 -20.36 6.81
N SER A 185 0.50 -19.61 7.07
CA SER A 185 1.64 -20.02 7.89
C SER A 185 2.06 -18.83 8.76
N ALA A 186 2.09 -19.03 10.07
CA ALA A 186 2.69 -18.10 11.02
C ALA A 186 4.21 -18.18 10.92
N HIS A 187 4.85 -17.02 10.86
CA HIS A 187 6.28 -16.94 11.02
C HIS A 187 6.58 -16.88 12.51
N PRO A 188 7.36 -17.83 13.05
CA PRO A 188 7.79 -17.72 14.43
C PRO A 188 8.62 -16.45 14.61
N ILE A 189 8.39 -15.79 15.74
CA ILE A 189 9.17 -14.63 16.16
C ILE A 189 10.64 -15.09 16.25
N ARG A 190 11.55 -14.38 15.58
CA ARG A 190 12.99 -14.52 15.85
C ARG A 190 13.25 -14.03 17.27
N ARG A 191 13.11 -14.91 18.26
CA ARG A 191 13.78 -14.77 19.55
C ARG A 191 15.08 -15.58 19.47
N GLU A 192 16.21 -14.91 19.68
CA GLU A 192 17.51 -15.54 19.94
C GLU A 192 18.11 -16.40 18.81
N GLY A 193 18.12 -15.92 17.57
CA GLY A 193 19.01 -16.47 16.52
C GLY A 193 18.72 -17.90 16.03
N ARG A 194 17.69 -18.58 16.57
CA ARG A 194 17.28 -19.91 16.08
C ARG A 194 16.27 -19.76 14.94
N ASN A 195 16.53 -20.45 13.83
CA ASN A 195 15.53 -20.65 12.76
C ASN A 195 14.42 -21.54 13.30
N LEU A 196 13.37 -20.93 13.84
CA LEU A 196 12.16 -21.65 14.19
C LEU A 196 11.40 -21.98 12.89
N ALA A 197 10.91 -23.22 12.78
CA ALA A 197 10.13 -23.66 11.63
C ALA A 197 8.83 -22.84 11.52
N ARG A 198 8.41 -22.49 10.29
CA ARG A 198 7.10 -21.87 10.04
C ARG A 198 6.01 -22.72 10.68
N LEU A 199 5.27 -22.16 11.63
CA LEU A 199 4.17 -22.84 12.29
C LEU A 199 2.93 -22.64 11.44
N ARG A 200 2.17 -23.69 11.18
CA ARG A 200 0.85 -23.52 10.57
C ARG A 200 -0.05 -22.77 11.57
N VAL A 201 -0.82 -21.80 11.07
CA VAL A 201 -1.88 -21.19 11.87
C VAL A 201 -2.96 -22.24 12.03
N HIS A 202 -3.11 -22.79 13.24
CA HIS A 202 -4.16 -23.73 13.58
C HIS A 202 -5.20 -23.03 14.45
N SER A 203 -6.48 -23.27 14.17
CA SER A 203 -7.56 -23.04 15.10
C SER A 203 -7.79 -24.32 15.90
N VAL A 204 -7.75 -24.24 17.22
CA VAL A 204 -8.15 -25.34 18.10
C VAL A 204 -9.62 -25.15 18.43
N LYS A 205 -10.41 -26.22 18.26
CA LYS A 205 -11.79 -26.28 18.72
C LYS A 205 -11.81 -26.86 20.13
N ILE A 206 -12.35 -26.11 21.08
CA ILE A 206 -12.49 -26.51 22.47
C ILE A 206 -14.00 -26.54 22.75
N GLN A 207 -14.50 -27.70 23.16
CA GLN A 207 -15.87 -27.81 23.66
C GLN A 207 -15.87 -27.48 25.15
N ALA A 208 -16.67 -26.49 25.55
CA ALA A 208 -16.86 -26.06 26.93
C ALA A 208 -18.37 -26.07 27.25
N GLY A 209 -18.87 -27.24 27.68
CA GLY A 209 -20.32 -27.47 27.81
C GLY A 209 -21.00 -27.43 26.44
N ASP A 210 -22.03 -26.60 26.30
CA ASP A 210 -22.79 -26.41 25.04
C ASP A 210 -22.15 -25.37 24.10
N VAL A 211 -20.94 -24.87 24.42
CA VAL A 211 -20.26 -23.82 23.67
C VAL A 211 -19.03 -24.37 22.95
N GLU A 212 -18.99 -24.23 21.63
CA GLU A 212 -17.77 -24.43 20.84
C GLU A 212 -16.93 -23.15 20.82
N VAL A 213 -15.74 -23.21 21.41
CA VAL A 213 -14.75 -22.13 21.38
C VAL A 213 -13.69 -22.45 20.33
N GLN A 214 -13.41 -21.50 19.44
CA GLN A 214 -12.29 -21.60 18.49
C GLN A 214 -11.18 -20.64 18.89
N ALA A 215 -9.98 -21.18 19.16
CA ALA A 215 -8.82 -20.39 19.53
C ALA A 215 -7.75 -20.47 18.43
N ARG A 216 -7.13 -19.33 18.08
CA ARG A 216 -5.97 -19.26 17.17
C ARG A 216 -4.91 -18.35 17.75
N ASN A 217 -3.65 -18.57 17.37
CA ASN A 217 -2.58 -17.64 17.72
C ASN A 217 -2.78 -16.28 17.05
N GLN A 218 -2.48 -15.21 17.78
CA GLN A 218 -2.43 -13.85 17.25
C GLN A 218 -1.31 -13.75 16.20
N SER A 219 -1.58 -13.04 15.09
CA SER A 219 -0.54 -12.71 14.13
C SER A 219 0.45 -11.72 14.74
N THR A 220 1.74 -11.84 14.39
CA THR A 220 2.75 -10.87 14.81
C THR A 220 3.35 -10.18 13.59
N SER A 221 3.76 -10.94 12.57
CA SER A 221 4.40 -10.37 11.38
C SER A 221 3.43 -9.46 10.62
N ALA A 222 2.16 -9.86 10.48
CA ALA A 222 1.18 -9.07 9.74
C ALA A 222 0.88 -7.74 10.44
N HIS A 223 0.75 -7.78 11.76
CA HIS A 223 0.49 -6.58 12.58
C HIS A 223 1.64 -5.58 12.49
N ILE A 224 2.88 -6.03 12.68
CA ILE A 224 4.07 -5.15 12.62
C ILE A 224 4.17 -4.48 11.24
N GLN A 225 4.01 -5.24 10.16
CA GLN A 225 4.17 -4.73 8.81
C GLN A 225 3.09 -3.76 8.35
N LEU A 226 1.87 -3.83 8.88
CA LEU A 226 0.79 -2.94 8.48
C LEU A 226 0.67 -1.72 9.39
N ARG A 227 0.92 -1.88 10.69
CA ARG A 227 0.79 -0.80 11.68
C ARG A 227 2.09 -0.02 11.90
N ASP A 228 3.23 -0.70 11.92
CA ASP A 228 4.50 -0.13 12.40
C ASP A 228 5.64 -0.18 11.35
N PHE A 229 5.29 -0.19 10.07
CA PHE A 229 6.25 -0.22 8.96
C PHE A 229 7.19 0.99 8.90
N ALA A 230 6.84 2.09 9.56
CA ALA A 230 7.72 3.26 9.63
C ALA A 230 8.94 3.02 10.54
N ASN A 231 8.80 2.14 11.54
CA ASN A 231 9.87 1.81 12.50
C ASN A 231 10.51 0.45 12.21
N PHE A 232 9.82 -0.44 11.49
CA PHE A 232 10.33 -1.77 11.14
C PHE A 232 10.50 -1.93 9.63
N PRO A 233 11.68 -2.37 9.15
CA PRO A 233 11.89 -2.61 7.73
C PRO A 233 10.92 -3.66 7.20
N VAL A 234 10.40 -3.43 5.99
CA VAL A 234 9.52 -4.39 5.32
C VAL A 234 10.25 -5.73 5.21
N THR A 235 9.66 -6.77 5.80
CA THR A 235 10.29 -8.10 5.83
C THR A 235 9.94 -8.90 4.57
N ALA A 236 10.66 -10.00 4.34
CA ALA A 236 10.40 -10.94 3.24
C ALA A 236 8.97 -11.55 3.22
N ASN A 237 8.15 -11.29 4.24
CA ASN A 237 6.79 -11.79 4.36
C ASN A 237 5.75 -10.83 3.77
N ALA A 238 6.11 -9.57 3.52
CA ALA A 238 5.26 -8.60 2.81
C ALA A 238 6.00 -7.94 1.64
N PRO A 239 6.50 -8.72 0.65
CA PRO A 239 7.21 -8.20 -0.51
C PRO A 239 6.45 -7.11 -1.28
N LEU A 240 5.11 -7.11 -1.24
CA LEU A 240 4.34 -6.05 -1.89
C LEU A 240 4.61 -4.66 -1.28
N LEU A 241 4.69 -4.60 0.06
CA LEU A 241 4.85 -3.34 0.78
C LEU A 241 6.25 -2.74 0.63
N SER A 242 7.21 -3.49 0.08
CA SER A 242 8.55 -2.96 -0.19
C SER A 242 8.64 -2.24 -1.52
N ARG A 243 7.57 -2.21 -2.35
CA ARG A 243 7.57 -1.59 -3.68
C ARG A 243 7.06 -0.15 -3.63
N ALA A 244 7.78 0.76 -4.29
CA ALA A 244 7.47 2.19 -4.31
C ALA A 244 6.09 2.49 -4.92
N TRP A 245 5.80 1.97 -6.13
CA TRP A 245 4.48 2.13 -6.76
C TRP A 245 3.33 1.67 -5.85
N CYS A 246 3.52 0.53 -5.16
CA CYS A 246 2.51 -0.04 -4.27
C CYS A 246 2.21 0.83 -3.03
N PHE A 247 3.07 1.78 -2.69
CA PHE A 247 2.79 2.74 -1.62
C PHE A 247 1.64 3.67 -1.99
N GLN A 248 1.66 4.25 -3.20
CA GLN A 248 0.57 5.10 -3.69
C GLN A 248 -0.72 4.28 -3.85
N GLU A 249 -0.62 3.07 -4.41
CA GLU A 249 -1.74 2.13 -4.54
C GLU A 249 -2.42 1.89 -3.18
N ARG A 250 -1.63 1.61 -2.14
CA ARG A 250 -2.14 1.38 -0.77
C ARG A 250 -2.74 2.65 -0.16
N MET A 251 -2.04 3.78 -0.22
CA MET A 251 -2.44 5.00 0.49
C MET A 251 -3.67 5.67 -0.10
N LEU A 252 -3.81 5.67 -1.43
CA LEU A 252 -4.92 6.35 -2.12
C LEU A 252 -6.20 5.51 -2.20
N SER A 253 -6.10 4.19 -2.13
CA SER A 253 -7.27 3.32 -2.16
C SER A 253 -8.17 3.54 -0.95
N SER A 254 -9.48 3.72 -1.19
CA SER A 254 -10.47 3.93 -0.12
C SER A 254 -10.48 2.77 0.90
N ARG A 255 -10.33 1.54 0.38
CA ARG A 255 -10.36 0.29 1.14
C ARG A 255 -9.35 -0.70 0.54
N VAL A 256 -8.59 -1.39 1.39
CA VAL A 256 -7.62 -2.40 0.98
C VAL A 256 -7.82 -3.65 1.82
N VAL A 257 -7.89 -4.82 1.17
CA VAL A 257 -7.75 -6.11 1.85
C VAL A 257 -6.36 -6.66 1.54
N HIS A 258 -5.56 -6.83 2.59
CA HIS A 258 -4.24 -7.42 2.54
C HIS A 258 -4.33 -8.93 2.73
N PHE A 259 -3.95 -9.68 1.70
CA PHE A 259 -3.74 -11.12 1.77
C PHE A 259 -2.32 -11.41 2.25
N HIS A 260 -2.15 -11.48 3.57
CA HIS A 260 -0.89 -11.78 4.21
C HIS A 260 -0.76 -13.27 4.57
N GLY A 261 0.48 -13.76 4.71
CA GLY A 261 0.88 -15.13 5.01
C GLY A 261 0.22 -15.72 6.25
N GLU A 262 -0.03 -14.86 7.25
CA GLU A 262 -0.56 -15.24 8.57
C GLU A 262 -2.08 -15.07 8.66
N GLU A 263 -2.64 -14.04 8.05
CA GLU A 263 -4.07 -13.68 8.11
C GLU A 263 -4.45 -12.64 7.06
N MET A 264 -5.75 -12.36 6.93
CA MET A 264 -6.23 -11.20 6.17
C MET A 264 -6.31 -9.96 7.07
N LEU A 265 -6.02 -8.80 6.49
CA LEU A 265 -6.13 -7.52 7.18
C LEU A 265 -6.90 -6.53 6.30
N TRP A 266 -7.79 -5.79 6.93
CA TRP A 266 -8.54 -4.69 6.33
C TRP A 266 -7.87 -3.37 6.68
N GLU A 267 -7.72 -2.48 5.70
CA GLU A 267 -7.21 -1.12 5.91
C GLU A 267 -8.04 -0.09 5.14
N CYS A 268 -8.51 0.95 5.83
CA CYS A 268 -9.17 2.11 5.24
C CYS A 268 -8.73 3.42 5.94
N ALA A 269 -9.34 4.54 5.55
CA ALA A 269 -9.08 5.84 6.18
C ALA A 269 -9.39 5.88 7.68
N GLU A 270 -10.35 5.09 8.15
CA GLU A 270 -10.80 5.07 9.55
C GLU A 270 -9.98 4.14 10.44
N GLY A 271 -9.20 3.22 9.86
CA GLY A 271 -8.31 2.36 10.63
C GLY A 271 -8.00 1.03 9.96
N THR A 272 -7.49 0.11 10.79
CA THR A 272 -7.05 -1.22 10.37
C THR A 272 -7.73 -2.28 11.25
N GLN A 273 -8.18 -3.37 10.62
CA GLN A 273 -8.73 -4.53 11.31
C GLN A 273 -7.99 -5.79 10.87
N CYS A 274 -7.79 -6.74 11.77
CA CYS A 274 -7.27 -8.06 11.43
C CYS A 274 -8.27 -9.15 11.81
N GLU A 275 -8.15 -10.32 11.17
CA GLU A 275 -9.00 -11.48 11.47
C GLU A 275 -8.85 -11.97 12.91
N CYS A 276 -7.65 -11.88 13.49
CA CYS A 276 -7.43 -12.32 14.88
C CYS A 276 -7.89 -11.30 15.94
N GLY A 277 -8.36 -10.12 15.55
CA GLY A 277 -8.81 -9.07 16.48
C GLY A 277 -7.70 -8.34 17.24
N GLY A 278 -6.44 -8.74 17.04
CA GLY A 278 -5.29 -8.24 17.78
C GLY A 278 -4.99 -6.75 17.56
N LEU A 279 -5.09 -6.24 16.32
CA LEU A 279 -4.88 -4.82 16.05
C LEU A 279 -5.91 -3.94 16.74
N GLN A 280 -7.17 -4.39 16.75
CA GLN A 280 -8.28 -3.71 17.41
C GLN A 280 -8.08 -3.67 18.93
N ALA A 281 -7.62 -4.77 19.53
CA ALA A 281 -7.29 -4.83 20.94
C ALA A 281 -6.14 -3.88 21.30
N MET A 282 -5.06 -3.85 20.51
CA MET A 282 -3.93 -2.95 20.75
C MET A 282 -4.31 -1.47 20.58
N ALA A 283 -5.19 -1.14 19.63
CA ALA A 283 -5.68 0.23 19.45
C ALA A 283 -6.48 0.73 20.68
N LYS A 284 -7.30 -0.13 21.29
CA LYS A 284 -8.04 0.21 22.53
C LYS A 284 -7.09 0.53 23.68
N VAL A 285 -6.08 -0.31 23.91
CA VAL A 285 -5.07 -0.10 24.97
C VAL A 285 -4.34 1.24 24.80
N GLU A 286 -4.01 1.63 23.57
CA GLU A 286 -3.36 2.92 23.31
C GLU A 286 -4.28 4.13 23.52
N MET A 287 -5.58 3.97 23.29
CA MET A 287 -6.59 5.01 23.55
C MET A 287 -6.83 5.22 25.04
N ASP A 288 -6.73 4.17 25.84
CA ASP A 288 -6.94 4.21 27.30
C ASP A 288 -5.70 4.75 28.07
N SER A 289 -4.54 4.88 27.41
CA SER A 289 -3.36 5.50 28.03
C SER A 289 -3.52 7.01 28.19
N GLU A 290 -3.51 7.50 29.44
CA GLU A 290 -3.68 8.92 29.83
C GLU A 290 -2.61 9.90 29.29
N GLU A 291 -1.60 9.43 28.54
CA GLU A 291 -0.65 10.29 27.83
C GLU A 291 -1.32 10.95 26.62
N ASN A 292 -2.01 12.05 26.91
CA ASN A 292 -2.83 12.90 26.04
C ASN A 292 -2.00 13.75 25.06
N ILE A 293 -0.69 13.52 24.91
CA ILE A 293 0.19 14.38 24.11
C ILE A 293 0.37 13.76 22.72
N LYS A 294 -0.51 14.24 21.81
CA LYS A 294 -0.53 14.10 20.33
C LYS A 294 -1.31 12.89 19.79
N ARG A 295 -2.64 13.03 19.78
CA ARG A 295 -3.60 12.15 19.07
C ARG A 295 -3.21 11.89 17.60
N THR A 296 -2.67 12.88 16.89
CA THR A 296 -2.28 12.73 15.46
C THR A 296 -1.04 11.87 15.21
N SER A 297 -0.12 11.72 16.19
CA SER A 297 1.02 10.79 16.05
C SER A 297 0.65 9.33 16.29
N LYS A 298 -0.47 9.04 16.96
CA LYS A 298 -0.96 7.67 17.22
C LYS A 298 -1.84 7.12 16.08
N MET A 299 -2.36 7.99 15.22
CA MET A 299 -3.19 7.56 14.08
C MET A 299 -2.38 6.84 12.99
N PRO A 300 -2.92 5.78 12.35
CA PRO A 300 -2.29 5.13 11.21
C PRO A 300 -1.95 6.13 10.10
N LEU A 301 -0.82 5.93 9.40
CA LEU A 301 -0.38 6.86 8.35
C LEU A 301 -1.45 7.07 7.28
N LYS A 302 -2.13 6.00 6.85
CA LYS A 302 -3.21 6.09 5.86
C LYS A 302 -4.34 7.01 6.30
N SER A 303 -4.72 6.96 7.58
CA SER A 303 -5.71 7.87 8.16
C SER A 303 -5.23 9.32 8.07
N GLN A 304 -3.98 9.58 8.42
CA GLN A 304 -3.39 10.93 8.30
C GLN A 304 -3.37 11.41 6.84
N VAL A 305 -2.93 10.56 5.91
CA VAL A 305 -2.92 10.86 4.47
C VAL A 305 -4.33 11.20 3.97
N SER A 306 -5.34 10.45 4.40
CA SER A 306 -6.72 10.69 3.99
C SER A 306 -7.31 11.99 4.53
N GLN A 307 -6.81 12.52 5.65
CA GLN A 307 -7.30 13.77 6.23
C GLN A 307 -6.86 15.00 5.43
N VAL A 308 -5.67 14.95 4.81
CA VAL A 308 -5.11 16.11 4.12
C VAL A 308 -6.00 16.58 2.96
N PRO A 309 -6.32 15.76 1.94
CA PRO A 309 -7.20 16.17 0.83
C PRO A 309 -8.61 16.59 1.26
N ASN A 310 -9.07 16.12 2.42
CA ASN A 310 -10.41 16.42 2.95
C ASN A 310 -10.43 17.66 3.86
N ALA A 311 -9.32 18.39 3.98
CA ALA A 311 -9.15 19.53 4.88
C ALA A 311 -9.52 19.22 6.35
N LEU A 312 -9.31 17.95 6.76
CA LEU A 312 -9.60 17.46 8.12
C LEU A 312 -8.39 17.57 9.05
N CYS A 313 -7.32 18.23 8.62
CA CYS A 313 -6.12 18.50 9.41
C CYS A 313 -5.62 19.94 9.18
N THR A 314 -4.80 20.42 10.09
CA THR A 314 -4.11 21.70 9.92
C THR A 314 -3.03 21.61 8.84
N ARG A 315 -2.66 22.76 8.25
CA ARG A 315 -1.53 22.85 7.29
C ARG A 315 -0.24 22.24 7.85
N LYS A 316 0.03 22.49 9.14
CA LYS A 316 1.20 21.95 9.84
C LYS A 316 1.15 20.42 9.92
N GLU A 317 0.00 19.84 10.25
CA GLU A 317 -0.17 18.39 10.29
C GLU A 317 -0.01 17.78 8.90
N GLY A 318 -0.52 18.41 7.84
CA GLY A 318 -0.29 17.97 6.47
C GLY A 318 1.20 17.95 6.10
N LEU A 319 1.95 19.00 6.44
CA LEU A 319 3.41 19.04 6.24
C LEU A 319 4.14 17.96 7.07
N ASP A 320 3.72 17.74 8.32
CA ASP A 320 4.25 16.65 9.15
C ASP A 320 3.96 15.26 8.57
N THR A 321 2.76 15.05 8.02
CA THR A 321 2.36 13.81 7.34
C THR A 321 3.19 13.60 6.08
N TRP A 322 3.48 14.65 5.30
CA TRP A 322 4.33 14.52 4.12
C TRP A 322 5.73 14.01 4.45
N LEU A 323 6.32 14.51 5.53
CA LEU A 323 7.64 14.05 5.97
C LEU A 323 7.62 12.59 6.43
N LYS A 324 6.53 12.13 7.03
CA LYS A 324 6.32 10.69 7.33
C LYS A 324 6.21 9.87 6.05
N ILE A 325 5.49 10.37 5.03
CA ILE A 325 5.42 9.75 3.72
C ILE A 325 6.82 9.58 3.15
N VAL A 326 7.62 10.66 3.07
CA VAL A 326 8.99 10.62 2.53
C VAL A 326 9.85 9.60 3.28
N ASN A 327 9.78 9.59 4.62
CA ASN A 327 10.56 8.66 5.44
C ASN A 327 10.25 7.18 5.16
N VAL A 328 8.98 6.86 4.88
CA VAL A 328 8.55 5.49 4.56
C VAL A 328 8.82 5.16 3.09
N TYR A 329 8.58 6.13 2.20
CA TYR A 329 8.55 5.92 0.77
C TYR A 329 9.95 5.86 0.14
N SER A 330 10.88 6.72 0.60
CA SER A 330 12.22 6.76 0.03
C SER A 330 12.95 5.40 0.06
N PRO A 331 12.82 4.54 1.10
CA PRO A 331 13.52 3.26 1.12
C PRO A 331 12.91 2.19 0.24
N LEU A 332 11.72 2.42 -0.30
CA LEU A 332 11.04 1.40 -1.07
C LEU A 332 11.81 1.08 -2.35
N PHE A 333 11.71 -0.16 -2.78
CA PHE A 333 12.27 -0.65 -4.03
C PHE A 333 11.50 -0.09 -5.22
N ILE A 334 12.22 0.41 -6.21
CA ILE A 334 11.67 0.76 -7.52
C ILE A 334 12.57 0.18 -8.62
N SER A 335 11.95 -0.32 -9.69
CA SER A 335 12.69 -0.94 -10.79
C SER A 335 13.40 0.10 -11.66
N LYS A 336 12.77 1.25 -11.89
CA LYS A 336 13.31 2.40 -12.62
C LYS A 336 13.29 3.61 -11.70
N GLU A 337 14.45 4.17 -11.38
CA GLU A 337 14.49 5.32 -10.46
C GLU A 337 13.87 6.58 -11.03
N SER A 338 13.81 6.73 -12.36
CA SER A 338 13.04 7.78 -13.03
C SER A 338 11.61 7.90 -12.48
N ASP A 339 11.04 6.79 -12.05
CA ASP A 339 9.65 6.69 -11.62
C ASP A 339 9.47 7.07 -10.13
N ARG A 340 10.55 7.40 -9.40
CA ARG A 340 10.53 7.65 -7.95
C ARG A 340 9.61 8.81 -7.54
N LEU A 341 9.62 9.91 -8.27
CA LEU A 341 8.70 11.03 -8.00
C LEU A 341 7.33 10.81 -8.68
N PRO A 342 7.25 10.33 -9.93
CA PRO A 342 5.98 9.95 -10.57
C PRO A 342 5.12 9.00 -9.71
N ALA A 343 5.73 7.99 -9.08
CA ALA A 343 5.06 7.03 -8.21
C ALA A 343 4.58 7.60 -6.86
N LEU A 344 4.80 8.90 -6.61
CA LEU A 344 4.29 9.65 -5.47
C LEU A 344 3.42 10.84 -5.89
N ALA A 345 3.35 11.16 -7.18
CA ALA A 345 2.74 12.37 -7.71
C ALA A 345 1.24 12.47 -7.38
N GLY A 346 0.53 11.34 -7.35
CA GLY A 346 -0.89 11.30 -6.97
C GLY A 346 -1.14 11.74 -5.54
N LEU A 347 -0.25 11.35 -4.62
CA LEU A 347 -0.29 11.83 -3.23
C LEU A 347 0.08 13.30 -3.13
N ALA A 348 1.10 13.75 -3.88
CA ALA A 348 1.51 15.15 -3.91
C ALA A 348 0.36 16.07 -4.37
N ARG A 349 -0.33 15.70 -5.46
CA ARG A 349 -1.49 16.46 -5.99
C ARG A 349 -2.58 16.68 -4.94
N GLY A 350 -2.97 15.61 -4.22
CA GLY A 350 -3.97 15.73 -3.15
C GLY A 350 -3.53 16.56 -1.95
N PHE A 351 -2.22 16.73 -1.74
CA PHE A 351 -1.67 17.60 -0.70
C PHE A 351 -1.60 19.06 -1.19
N GLU A 352 -1.26 19.28 -2.46
CA GLU A 352 -1.13 20.63 -3.04
C GLU A 352 -2.44 21.43 -2.93
N GLU A 353 -3.57 20.77 -3.21
CA GLU A 353 -4.91 21.36 -3.10
C GLU A 353 -5.20 21.97 -1.72
N VAL A 354 -4.65 21.38 -0.65
CA VAL A 354 -4.91 21.80 0.74
C VAL A 354 -3.78 22.63 1.32
N LEU A 355 -2.54 22.26 1.01
CA LEU A 355 -1.37 22.98 1.48
C LEU A 355 -1.24 24.34 0.81
N ASN A 356 -1.81 24.53 -0.39
CA ASN A 356 -1.75 25.79 -1.14
C ASN A 356 -0.31 26.36 -1.15
N CYS A 357 0.63 25.51 -1.58
CA CYS A 357 2.01 25.88 -1.83
C CYS A 357 2.61 24.97 -2.89
N ARG A 358 3.61 25.49 -3.59
CA ARG A 358 4.29 24.79 -4.67
C ARG A 358 4.97 23.52 -4.17
N TYR A 359 4.75 22.43 -4.90
CA TYR A 359 5.50 21.19 -4.77
C TYR A 359 6.83 21.28 -5.54
N LEU A 360 7.93 20.92 -4.90
CA LEU A 360 9.31 21.08 -5.38
C LEU A 360 10.06 19.75 -5.31
N ALA A 361 9.98 18.95 -6.39
CA ALA A 361 10.74 17.70 -6.56
C ALA A 361 10.79 16.81 -5.30
N GLY A 362 9.65 16.54 -4.66
CA GLY A 362 9.59 15.76 -3.41
C GLY A 362 9.45 16.57 -2.12
N LEU A 363 9.55 17.90 -2.18
CA LEU A 363 9.51 18.83 -1.05
C LEU A 363 8.37 19.85 -1.18
N TRP A 364 7.96 20.47 -0.08
CA TRP A 364 7.02 21.59 -0.11
C TRP A 364 7.72 22.91 0.14
N GLU A 365 7.47 23.91 -0.71
CA GLU A 365 8.04 25.26 -0.59
C GLU A 365 7.79 25.87 0.80
N ALA A 366 6.59 25.66 1.36
CA ALA A 366 6.19 26.22 2.64
C ALA A 366 6.94 25.67 3.87
N ASP A 367 7.64 24.54 3.74
CA ASP A 367 8.45 23.93 4.82
C ASP A 367 9.85 23.56 4.32
N ILE A 368 10.37 24.35 3.36
CA ILE A 368 11.61 24.02 2.64
C ILE A 368 12.81 23.88 3.58
N SER A 369 12.91 24.72 4.62
CA SER A 369 14.02 24.71 5.56
C SER A 369 14.13 23.39 6.31
N ARG A 370 13.00 22.81 6.75
CA ARG A 370 12.98 21.47 7.34
C ARG A 370 13.18 20.38 6.31
N ASN A 371 12.55 20.52 5.15
CA ASN A 371 12.64 19.53 4.07
C ASN A 371 14.07 19.36 3.53
N LEU A 372 14.91 20.40 3.56
CA LEU A 372 16.33 20.34 3.19
C LEU A 372 17.24 19.70 4.25
N THR A 373 16.73 19.41 5.46
CA THR A 373 17.50 18.73 6.53
C THR A 373 17.43 17.21 6.47
N TRP A 374 17.04 16.67 5.31
CA TRP A 374 17.05 15.24 5.10
C TRP A 374 18.48 14.69 5.25
N TYR A 375 18.58 13.49 5.80
CA TYR A 375 19.84 12.79 5.92
C TYR A 375 19.63 11.30 5.67
N ARG A 376 20.72 10.64 5.27
CA ARG A 376 20.74 9.19 5.17
C ARG A 376 21.07 8.61 6.52
N GLU A 377 20.24 7.72 7.02
CA GLU A 377 20.58 6.96 8.23
C GLU A 377 21.79 6.06 7.92
N PRO A 378 22.86 6.08 8.74
CA PRO A 378 23.98 5.16 8.57
C PRO A 378 23.44 3.74 8.69
N ALA A 379 23.41 3.01 7.58
CA ALA A 379 23.06 1.61 7.62
C ALA A 379 24.31 0.86 8.06
N ASP A 380 24.42 0.57 9.36
CA ASP A 380 25.57 -0.10 10.00
C ASP A 380 25.88 -1.52 9.45
N LEU A 381 25.20 -1.98 8.40
CA LEU A 381 25.23 -3.37 7.94
C LEU A 381 25.34 -3.61 6.43
N VAL A 382 25.47 -2.60 5.57
CA VAL A 382 25.40 -2.85 4.11
C VAL A 382 26.67 -2.51 3.34
N ARG A 383 27.62 -3.47 3.38
CA ARG A 383 28.69 -3.56 2.37
C ARG A 383 28.06 -3.82 0.98
N GLY A 384 28.57 -3.17 -0.06
CA GLY A 384 28.20 -3.47 -1.46
C GLY A 384 27.14 -2.57 -2.11
N PHE A 385 26.83 -1.42 -1.53
CA PHE A 385 25.89 -0.45 -2.10
C PHE A 385 26.67 0.71 -2.72
N GLN A 386 26.38 1.07 -3.97
CA GLN A 386 26.96 2.26 -4.61
C GLN A 386 25.95 3.42 -4.61
N LEU A 387 26.40 4.57 -4.14
CA LEU A 387 25.64 5.82 -4.23
C LEU A 387 25.61 6.27 -5.70
N VAL A 388 24.42 6.54 -6.21
CA VAL A 388 24.22 7.09 -7.55
C VAL A 388 23.53 8.44 -7.38
N ARG A 389 24.18 9.50 -7.89
CA ARG A 389 23.56 10.82 -7.99
C ARG A 389 22.78 10.89 -9.29
N ARG A 390 21.55 11.37 -9.21
CA ARG A 390 20.66 11.53 -10.36
C ARG A 390 20.76 12.96 -10.87
N GLN A 391 21.10 13.11 -12.14
CA GLN A 391 21.24 14.43 -12.76
C GLN A 391 19.87 15.01 -13.14
N GLU A 392 18.86 14.16 -13.39
CA GLU A 392 17.50 14.61 -13.74
C GLU A 392 16.70 15.17 -12.55
N VAL A 393 17.22 15.04 -11.32
CA VAL A 393 16.55 15.51 -10.11
C VAL A 393 17.45 16.55 -9.43
N PRO A 394 16.92 17.73 -9.04
CA PRO A 394 17.72 18.76 -8.40
C PRO A 394 18.46 18.22 -7.17
N SER A 395 19.75 18.55 -7.04
CA SER A 395 20.63 17.91 -6.05
C SER A 395 20.30 18.19 -4.58
N TRP A 396 19.42 19.15 -4.32
CA TRP A 396 18.91 19.47 -2.98
C TRP A 396 17.71 18.60 -2.59
N SER A 397 17.09 17.90 -3.55
CA SER A 397 16.00 16.96 -3.29
C SER A 397 16.53 15.65 -2.71
N TRP A 398 15.79 15.07 -1.78
CA TRP A 398 16.08 13.72 -1.29
C TRP A 398 16.06 12.67 -2.43
N ALA A 399 15.27 12.90 -3.48
CA ALA A 399 15.14 12.00 -4.62
C ALA A 399 16.33 12.08 -5.60
N SER A 400 17.28 13.00 -5.40
CA SER A 400 18.49 13.12 -6.23
C SER A 400 19.54 12.06 -5.95
N VAL A 401 19.33 11.26 -4.90
CA VAL A 401 20.20 10.17 -4.51
C VAL A 401 19.48 8.87 -4.78
N ALA A 402 20.21 7.86 -5.22
CA ALA A 402 19.79 6.47 -5.33
C ALA A 402 20.89 5.54 -4.81
N LEU A 403 20.53 4.35 -4.33
CA LEU A 403 21.51 3.34 -3.90
C LEU A 403 21.38 2.11 -4.79
N LYS A 404 22.43 1.79 -5.53
CA LYS A 404 22.48 0.62 -6.41
C LYS A 404 22.97 -0.60 -5.65
N THR A 405 22.21 -1.70 -5.71
CA THR A 405 22.64 -3.03 -5.26
C THR A 405 22.61 -4.01 -6.43
N THR A 406 23.25 -5.17 -6.27
CA THR A 406 23.15 -6.30 -7.21
C THR A 406 21.73 -6.88 -7.33
N THR A 407 20.81 -6.58 -6.42
CA THR A 407 19.40 -7.05 -6.40
C THR A 407 18.36 -5.92 -6.42
N GLY A 408 18.80 -4.67 -6.69
CA GLY A 408 18.00 -3.44 -6.87
C GLY A 408 18.01 -2.43 -5.70
N GLN A 409 17.35 -1.28 -5.87
CA GLN A 409 17.72 -0.03 -5.18
C GLN A 409 16.90 0.28 -3.92
N LEU A 410 17.53 0.75 -2.82
CA LEU A 410 16.87 1.05 -1.53
C LEU A 410 17.51 2.28 -0.86
N ILE A 411 16.75 3.30 -0.43
CA ILE A 411 17.29 4.41 0.39
C ILE A 411 16.42 4.77 1.60
N ALA A 412 16.85 4.47 2.83
CA ALA A 412 16.22 5.12 3.99
C ALA A 412 16.71 6.58 4.08
N ILE A 413 15.85 7.52 3.70
CA ILE A 413 16.07 8.95 3.91
C ILE A 413 15.15 9.36 5.05
N LYS A 414 15.74 9.90 6.11
CA LYS A 414 14.99 10.46 7.23
C LYS A 414 15.05 11.98 7.16
N SER A 415 13.91 12.62 7.32
CA SER A 415 13.81 14.03 7.69
C SER A 415 13.78 14.13 9.22
N LYS A 416 14.56 15.03 9.82
CA LYS A 416 14.47 15.25 11.27
C LYS A 416 13.08 15.84 11.60
N PRO A 417 12.25 15.21 12.45
CA PRO A 417 11.24 15.98 13.16
C PRO A 417 11.97 17.02 14.00
N ARG A 418 11.40 18.22 14.15
CA ARG A 418 11.94 19.26 15.04
C ARG A 418 12.33 18.59 16.36
N ALA A 419 13.63 18.47 16.65
CA ALA A 419 14.05 18.13 17.99
C ALA A 419 13.44 19.21 18.90
N PRO A 420 12.86 18.86 20.06
CA PRO A 420 12.65 19.87 21.07
C PRO A 420 14.01 20.56 21.29
N VAL A 421 13.98 21.88 21.37
CA VAL A 421 15.16 22.75 21.47
C VAL A 421 16.08 22.37 22.66
N SER A 422 15.62 21.49 23.55
CA SER A 422 16.35 20.94 24.69
C SER A 422 17.62 20.15 24.35
N HIS A 423 17.81 19.65 23.13
CA HIS A 423 19.05 18.92 22.82
C HIS A 423 20.24 19.83 22.44
N TYR A 424 19.98 21.04 21.95
CA TYR A 424 21.02 22.06 21.71
C TYR A 424 21.46 22.75 23.01
N ASP A 425 20.59 22.82 24.01
CA ASP A 425 20.95 23.38 25.33
C ASP A 425 22.00 22.53 26.07
N ASN A 426 22.02 21.21 25.86
CA ASN A 426 22.97 20.34 26.56
C ASN A 426 24.39 20.33 25.95
N LEU A 427 24.54 20.78 24.70
CA LEU A 427 25.85 20.99 24.08
C LEU A 427 26.42 22.39 24.36
N CYS A 428 25.56 23.38 24.64
CA CYS A 428 25.99 24.72 25.09
C CYS A 428 26.14 24.86 26.62
N ARG A 429 25.50 23.99 27.42
CA ARG A 429 25.67 23.97 28.90
C ARG A 429 27.02 23.46 29.38
N ARG A 430 27.85 22.86 28.52
CA ARG A 430 29.25 22.52 28.86
C ARG A 430 30.23 23.69 28.68
N LYS A 431 29.78 24.90 28.30
CA LYS A 431 30.64 26.09 28.18
C LYS A 431 30.05 27.38 28.76
N SER A 432 29.26 27.32 29.83
CA SER A 432 28.84 28.53 30.54
C SER A 432 28.62 28.30 32.04
N HIS A 433 29.65 27.84 32.73
CA HIS A 433 29.85 28.25 34.12
C HIS A 433 30.59 29.58 34.12
N GLN A 434 29.86 30.68 33.89
CA GLN A 434 30.13 31.95 34.54
C GLN A 434 29.05 32.98 34.17
N THR A 435 28.51 33.58 35.24
CA THR A 435 27.80 34.86 35.32
C THR A 435 26.31 34.92 34.97
N SER A 436 25.62 35.57 35.91
CA SER A 436 24.18 35.71 36.10
C SER A 436 23.64 36.98 35.43
N SER A 437 22.31 37.04 35.33
CA SER A 437 21.44 38.12 34.84
C SER A 437 21.20 38.16 33.32
N ARG A 438 19.94 37.88 32.93
CA ARG A 438 19.18 38.52 31.82
C ARG A 438 17.91 37.73 31.54
N HIS A 439 16.88 37.92 32.37
CA HIS A 439 15.56 37.33 32.15
C HIS A 439 14.66 38.13 31.19
N THR A 440 15.11 39.27 30.65
CA THR A 440 14.35 40.12 29.72
C THR A 440 14.86 40.11 28.26
N LYS A 441 15.92 39.35 27.93
CA LYS A 441 16.42 39.20 26.54
C LYS A 441 15.84 38.01 25.76
N ARG A 442 15.19 37.07 26.44
CA ARG A 442 14.72 35.80 25.84
C ARG A 442 13.51 35.95 24.90
N GLU A 443 12.67 36.97 25.08
CA GLU A 443 11.52 37.21 24.18
C GLU A 443 11.89 37.98 22.90
N LEU A 444 12.92 38.82 22.96
CA LEU A 444 13.50 39.49 21.78
C LEU A 444 14.39 38.55 20.95
N GLU A 445 15.06 37.58 21.59
CA GLU A 445 15.83 36.55 20.87
C GLU A 445 14.96 35.48 20.19
N SER A 446 13.77 35.19 20.71
CA SER A 446 12.85 34.23 20.06
C SER A 446 12.25 34.79 18.78
N THR A 447 11.88 36.08 18.79
CA THR A 447 11.40 36.83 17.61
C THR A 447 12.50 37.04 16.57
N ARG A 448 13.74 37.32 16.99
CA ARG A 448 14.89 37.43 16.07
C ARG A 448 15.26 36.09 15.42
N LYS A 449 15.22 34.98 16.17
CA LYS A 449 15.44 33.62 15.62
C LYS A 449 14.36 33.19 14.62
N LEU A 450 13.12 33.67 14.80
CA LEU A 450 12.02 33.44 13.84
C LEU A 450 12.24 34.26 12.55
N GLN A 451 12.68 35.51 12.66
CA GLN A 451 13.03 36.35 11.51
C GLN A 451 14.25 35.82 10.74
N ASP A 452 15.27 35.31 11.44
CA ASP A 452 16.45 34.69 10.81
C ASP A 452 16.10 33.37 10.10
N ALA A 453 15.15 32.60 10.64
CA ALA A 453 14.65 31.38 9.98
C ALA A 453 13.86 31.69 8.70
N ASP A 454 13.07 32.77 8.69
CA ASP A 454 12.33 33.23 7.50
C ASP A 454 13.29 33.82 6.44
N SER A 455 14.28 34.60 6.86
CA SER A 455 15.40 35.09 6.03
C SER A 455 16.15 33.94 5.33
N ASN A 456 16.57 32.93 6.09
CA ASN A 456 17.26 31.76 5.55
C ASN A 456 16.36 30.94 4.61
N SER A 457 15.07 30.80 4.93
CA SER A 457 14.11 30.12 4.04
C SER A 457 13.96 30.85 2.71
N ARG A 458 13.84 32.19 2.72
CA ARG A 458 13.80 33.01 1.50
C ARG A 458 15.12 32.98 0.72
N ALA A 459 16.26 32.88 1.39
CA ALA A 459 17.56 32.72 0.73
C ALA A 459 17.67 31.34 0.04
N CYS A 460 17.24 30.27 0.71
CA CYS A 460 17.17 28.93 0.12
C CYS A 460 16.23 28.89 -1.09
N LEU A 461 15.04 29.51 -1.02
CA LEU A 461 14.11 29.56 -2.14
C LEU A 461 14.65 30.32 -3.35
N ARG A 462 15.41 31.41 -3.12
CA ARG A 462 16.11 32.12 -4.19
C ARG A 462 17.17 31.25 -4.86
N ALA A 463 17.96 30.51 -4.07
CA ALA A 463 18.95 29.57 -4.60
C ALA A 463 18.31 28.39 -5.36
N ILE A 464 17.17 27.89 -4.89
CA ILE A 464 16.40 26.84 -5.59
C ILE A 464 15.88 27.39 -6.93
N SER A 465 15.23 28.55 -6.91
CA SER A 465 14.62 29.15 -8.10
C SER A 465 15.65 29.53 -9.17
N SER A 466 16.86 29.96 -8.78
CA SER A 466 17.95 30.23 -9.73
C SER A 466 18.49 28.99 -10.44
N VAL A 467 18.33 27.80 -9.84
CA VAL A 467 18.74 26.52 -10.45
C VAL A 467 17.60 25.92 -11.29
N SER A 468 16.35 26.17 -10.91
CA SER A 468 15.16 25.69 -11.63
C SER A 468 14.99 26.28 -13.04
N HIS A 469 15.41 27.52 -13.29
CA HIS A 469 15.34 28.14 -14.62
C HIS A 469 16.22 27.48 -15.70
N HIS A 470 17.11 26.54 -15.34
CA HIS A 470 17.83 25.71 -16.32
C HIS A 470 17.17 24.32 -16.55
N GLY A 471 16.07 24.02 -15.86
CA GLY A 471 15.35 22.75 -15.93
C GLY A 471 13.87 22.86 -16.35
N GLU A 472 13.38 24.05 -16.67
CA GLU A 472 11.97 24.31 -17.04
C GLU A 472 11.53 23.69 -18.39
N GLU A 473 12.43 23.04 -19.15
CA GLU A 473 12.05 22.26 -20.35
C GLU A 473 11.48 20.87 -20.04
N PHE A 474 11.57 20.37 -18.81
CA PHE A 474 11.01 19.07 -18.45
C PHE A 474 9.69 19.24 -17.68
N GLY A 475 8.59 19.34 -18.43
CA GLY A 475 7.23 19.27 -17.91
C GLY A 475 7.00 17.95 -17.17
N PHE A 476 7.01 17.99 -15.84
CA PHE A 476 6.57 16.89 -14.99
C PHE A 476 5.08 17.10 -14.65
N LEU A 477 4.23 16.31 -15.32
CA LEU A 477 2.82 16.08 -14.99
C LEU A 477 2.68 15.02 -13.88
#